data_AF-A0A660SEQ6-F1
#
_entry.id   AF-A0A660SEQ6-F1
#
_cell.length_a   1.000
_cell.length_b   1.000
_cell.length_c   1.000
_cell.angle_alpha   90.00
_cell.angle_beta   90.00
_cell.angle_gamma   90.00
#
_symmetry.space_group_name_H-M   'P 1'
#
loop_
_entity.id
_entity.type
_entity.pdbx_description
1 polymer ?
#
loop_
_entity_poly.entity_id
_entity_poly.type
_entity_poly.pdbx_seq_one_letter_code
_entity_poly.pdbx_strand_id
1 'polypeptide(L)'
;MHFTGKRRTVVLLFAGLLFAVAAALGTALGLSLAANQNTRNMDEIMASRPAIPSRLLDINGELITEFFSDEKRDIIPITSLPENQIYALLTREDAPFYKHTGVSIGGLVRAVINNALYVITNKGYFSGFSTLTMQVAGARHADRTDISVSRKLKEIWWSYQLERRFTKEEILEQYLNSVYFGHNTYGVEAASQFFFGHSAVENSPAEAVMLVIQLAGSGLYSPIIKPDAARGRQREILNQMVSAGHISPEEADTSFNNYWSNFDWSRSASDSPYFNRLANDKAPYFSEYIRTNIEQYLFGQQDIYRDGYTIHTTLNLDFQREADKEVSQGLIQWNQSYRYDRDTKTDYASSDLVQTIDLISLVFNIPEIRVAGAQEKRRAEEYFENKLAPVMDMMAMTFGLTDLKSLTTITYKKTRSNTRMNNVETALITLGNDNGYILAMIGGSEFNRNNQFNRAMDAKVMPGSAF
;
A
#
# COMPACT_ATOMS: atom_id res chain seq x y z
N MET A 1 44.98 -29.45 3.06
CA MET A 1 45.39 -28.19 2.39
C MET A 1 46.30 -27.41 3.34
N HIS A 2 47.60 -27.33 3.07
CA HIS A 2 48.51 -26.47 3.86
C HIS A 2 48.54 -25.08 3.24
N PHE A 3 47.90 -24.12 3.89
CA PHE A 3 48.00 -22.71 3.53
C PHE A 3 49.33 -22.15 4.08
N THR A 4 50.20 -21.63 3.22
CA THR A 4 51.48 -21.02 3.60
C THR A 4 51.42 -19.47 3.55
N GLY A 5 52.20 -18.82 4.42
CA GLY A 5 52.41 -17.36 4.42
C GLY A 5 51.17 -16.51 4.76
N LYS A 6 51.03 -15.34 4.10
CA LYS A 6 49.96 -14.33 4.34
C LYS A 6 48.54 -14.91 4.28
N ARG A 7 48.31 -15.98 3.50
CA ARG A 7 47.00 -16.65 3.41
C ARG A 7 46.62 -17.38 4.70
N ARG A 8 47.58 -17.95 5.43
CA ARG A 8 47.33 -18.58 6.75
C ARG A 8 46.88 -17.55 7.78
N THR A 9 47.51 -16.37 7.77
CA THR A 9 47.15 -15.27 8.67
C THR A 9 45.74 -14.74 8.38
N VAL A 10 45.37 -14.57 7.10
CA VAL A 10 44.01 -14.15 6.72
C VAL A 10 42.96 -15.19 7.13
N VAL A 11 43.23 -16.49 6.92
CA VAL A 11 42.31 -17.56 7.34
C VAL A 11 42.16 -17.62 8.86
N LEU A 12 43.25 -17.44 9.62
CA LEU A 12 43.21 -17.41 11.09
C LEU A 12 42.47 -16.18 11.62
N LEU A 13 42.66 -15.00 11.01
CA LEU A 13 41.91 -13.79 11.37
C LEU A 13 40.42 -13.95 11.06
N PHE A 14 40.07 -14.53 9.92
CA PHE A 14 38.68 -14.78 9.55
C PHE A 14 38.02 -15.83 10.45
N ALA A 15 38.73 -16.91 10.77
CA ALA A 15 38.27 -17.92 11.73
C ALA A 15 38.11 -17.34 13.15
N GLY A 16 39.04 -16.49 13.59
CA GLY A 16 38.96 -15.78 14.86
C GLY A 16 37.78 -14.81 14.92
N LEU A 17 37.52 -14.08 13.83
CA LEU A 17 36.35 -13.21 13.71
C LEU A 17 35.04 -14.01 13.75
N LEU A 18 34.96 -15.13 13.00
CA LEU A 18 33.80 -16.01 13.02
C LEU A 18 33.53 -16.58 14.43
N PHE A 19 34.59 -17.00 15.13
CA PHE A 19 34.47 -17.49 16.49
C PHE A 19 34.01 -16.39 17.46
N ALA A 20 34.55 -15.17 17.35
CA ALA A 20 34.14 -14.04 18.16
C ALA A 20 32.67 -13.65 17.91
N VAL A 21 32.22 -13.66 16.65
CA VAL A 21 30.83 -13.41 16.28
C VAL A 21 29.92 -14.53 16.81
N ALA A 22 30.30 -15.79 16.68
CA ALA A 22 29.53 -16.92 17.21
C ALA A 22 29.43 -16.87 18.74
N ALA A 23 30.53 -16.53 19.43
CA ALA A 23 30.55 -16.39 20.88
C ALA A 23 29.68 -15.21 21.35
N ALA A 24 29.74 -14.07 20.66
CA ALA A 24 28.92 -12.89 20.94
C ALA A 24 27.42 -13.15 20.69
N LEU A 25 27.07 -13.86 19.61
CA LEU A 25 25.70 -14.28 19.34
C LEU A 25 25.21 -15.28 20.40
N GLY A 26 26.06 -16.23 20.78
CA GLY A 26 25.76 -17.24 21.80
C GLY A 26 25.53 -16.63 23.19
N THR A 27 26.38 -15.69 23.61
CA THR A 27 26.20 -14.96 24.88
C THR A 27 25.00 -14.03 24.84
N ALA A 28 24.76 -13.33 23.73
CA ALA A 28 23.57 -12.48 23.58
C ALA A 28 22.27 -13.30 23.59
N LEU A 29 22.24 -14.48 22.93
CA LEU A 29 21.15 -15.44 23.02
C LEU A 29 20.95 -15.91 24.47
N GLY A 30 22.03 -16.35 25.13
CA GLY A 30 21.96 -16.83 26.51
C GLY A 30 21.43 -15.78 27.50
N LEU A 31 21.90 -14.53 27.39
CA LEU A 31 21.43 -13.41 28.20
C LEU A 31 19.98 -13.04 27.90
N SER A 32 19.57 -13.02 26.62
CA SER A 32 18.18 -12.77 26.23
C SER A 32 17.23 -13.83 26.77
N LEU A 33 17.64 -15.10 26.77
CA LEU A 33 16.86 -16.21 27.34
C LEU A 33 16.76 -16.10 28.86
N ALA A 34 17.86 -15.77 29.54
CA ALA A 34 17.88 -15.59 30.99
C ALA A 34 17.02 -14.40 31.46
N ALA A 35 16.93 -13.35 30.64
CA ALA A 35 16.10 -12.17 30.92
C ALA A 35 14.59 -12.42 30.71
N ASN A 36 14.20 -13.37 29.86
CA ASN A 36 12.79 -13.69 29.62
C ASN A 36 12.26 -14.73 30.63
N GLN A 37 12.06 -14.31 31.89
CA GLN A 37 11.34 -15.07 32.90
C GLN A 37 9.81 -14.99 32.70
N ASN A 38 9.26 -15.51 31.60
CA ASN A 38 7.85 -15.94 31.49
C ASN A 38 7.51 -16.42 30.08
N THR A 39 7.76 -17.69 29.78
CA THR A 39 7.31 -18.30 28.51
C THR A 39 6.19 -19.32 28.73
N ARG A 40 5.50 -19.26 29.88
CA ARG A 40 4.52 -20.28 30.31
C ARG A 40 3.10 -20.12 29.75
N ASN A 41 2.72 -19.01 29.11
CA ASN A 41 1.40 -18.89 28.46
C ASN A 41 1.51 -19.05 26.94
N MET A 42 1.85 -20.27 26.50
CA MET A 42 1.79 -20.62 25.07
C MET A 42 0.39 -21.03 24.62
N ASP A 43 -0.43 -21.53 25.54
CA ASP A 43 -1.73 -22.12 25.20
C ASP A 43 -2.85 -21.06 25.03
N GLU A 44 -2.73 -19.90 25.68
CA GLU A 44 -3.65 -18.75 25.45
C GLU A 44 -3.45 -18.07 24.09
N ILE A 45 -2.30 -18.30 23.43
CA ILE A 45 -1.93 -17.69 22.14
C ILE A 45 -2.54 -18.45 20.96
N MET A 46 -2.95 -19.71 21.16
CA MET A 46 -3.60 -20.55 20.13
C MET A 46 -5.11 -20.33 20.03
N ALA A 47 -5.74 -19.63 20.98
CA ALA A 47 -7.15 -19.32 20.90
C ALA A 47 -7.37 -18.27 19.81
N SER A 48 -7.81 -18.73 18.63
CA SER A 48 -8.40 -17.91 17.59
C SER A 48 -9.60 -17.18 18.18
N ARG A 49 -9.37 -16.04 18.82
CA ARG A 49 -10.45 -15.17 19.26
C ARG A 49 -11.13 -14.66 17.98
N PRO A 50 -12.47 -14.74 17.87
CA PRO A 50 -13.17 -14.12 16.75
C PRO A 50 -12.75 -12.64 16.72
N ALA A 51 -12.40 -12.14 15.54
CA ALA A 51 -12.08 -10.74 15.35
C ALA A 51 -13.35 -9.95 15.68
N ILE A 52 -13.33 -9.18 16.78
CA ILE A 52 -14.43 -8.31 17.15
C ILE A 52 -14.14 -6.94 16.55
N PRO A 53 -15.08 -6.32 15.82
CA PRO A 53 -14.93 -4.98 15.29
C PRO A 53 -14.70 -3.99 16.45
N SER A 54 -13.68 -3.13 16.33
CA SER A 54 -13.54 -2.02 17.27
C SER A 54 -14.47 -0.88 16.88
N ARG A 55 -15.08 -0.23 17.87
CA ARG A 55 -16.04 0.86 17.67
C ARG A 55 -15.38 2.19 17.99
N LEU A 56 -15.51 3.16 17.08
CA LEU A 56 -15.08 4.53 17.27
C LEU A 56 -16.28 5.38 17.69
N LEU A 57 -16.22 5.96 18.89
CA LEU A 57 -17.29 6.75 19.48
C LEU A 57 -16.89 8.23 19.57
N ASP A 58 -17.89 9.09 19.43
CA ASP A 58 -17.78 10.53 19.67
C ASP A 58 -17.74 10.83 21.18
N ILE A 59 -17.61 12.11 21.53
CA ILE A 59 -17.55 12.59 22.92
C ILE A 59 -18.84 12.29 23.72
N ASN A 60 -19.97 12.11 23.04
CA ASN A 60 -21.27 11.79 23.64
C ASN A 60 -21.56 10.27 23.66
N GLY A 61 -20.65 9.45 23.12
CA GLY A 61 -20.82 8.01 22.99
C GLY A 61 -21.59 7.55 21.74
N GLU A 62 -21.88 8.45 20.79
CA GLU A 62 -22.48 8.11 19.51
C GLU A 62 -21.44 7.42 18.60
N LEU A 63 -21.85 6.35 17.91
CA LEU A 63 -21.00 5.63 16.97
C LEU A 63 -20.66 6.51 15.75
N ILE A 64 -19.36 6.75 15.55
CA ILE A 64 -18.80 7.41 14.36
C ILE A 64 -18.64 6.36 13.24
N THR A 65 -17.91 5.29 13.53
CA THR A 65 -17.60 4.20 12.59
C THR A 65 -17.07 2.97 13.33
N GLU A 66 -16.90 1.86 12.60
CA GLU A 66 -16.31 0.63 13.11
C GLU A 66 -15.05 0.29 12.32
N PHE A 67 -14.01 -0.13 13.04
CA PHE A 67 -12.80 -0.70 12.48
C PHE A 67 -12.92 -2.21 12.55
N PHE A 68 -13.10 -2.83 11.39
CA PHE A 68 -13.11 -4.28 11.24
C PHE A 68 -12.17 -4.70 10.12
N SER A 69 -11.49 -5.82 10.34
CA SER A 69 -10.93 -6.63 9.26
C SER A 69 -12.10 -7.40 8.67
N ASP A 70 -12.12 -7.64 7.36
CA ASP A 70 -13.19 -8.42 6.72
C ASP A 70 -13.52 -9.67 7.54
N GLU A 71 -14.72 -9.65 8.14
CA GLU A 71 -15.30 -10.74 8.90
C GLU A 71 -15.75 -11.82 7.92
N LYS A 72 -14.78 -12.59 7.48
CA LYS A 72 -14.79 -14.04 7.37
C LYS A 72 -13.38 -14.41 6.94
N ARG A 73 -12.53 -14.72 7.93
CA ARG A 73 -11.40 -15.59 7.61
C ARG A 73 -12.01 -16.94 7.27
N ASP A 74 -12.35 -17.12 6.01
CA ASP A 74 -12.37 -18.46 5.44
C ASP A 74 -10.91 -18.92 5.53
N ILE A 75 -10.56 -19.52 6.66
CA ILE A 75 -9.24 -20.10 6.88
C ILE A 75 -9.12 -21.15 5.80
N ILE A 76 -8.31 -20.87 4.79
CA ILE A 76 -8.10 -21.83 3.73
C ILE A 76 -6.99 -22.76 4.19
N PRO A 77 -7.29 -24.06 4.31
CA PRO A 77 -6.24 -25.02 4.61
C PRO A 77 -5.24 -25.01 3.46
N ILE A 78 -3.95 -25.09 3.78
CA ILE A 78 -2.90 -24.98 2.77
C ILE A 78 -3.03 -26.02 1.65
N THR A 79 -3.63 -27.18 1.94
CA THR A 79 -3.93 -28.25 0.99
C THR A 79 -4.93 -27.85 -0.09
N SER A 80 -5.74 -26.81 0.14
CA SER A 80 -6.70 -26.29 -0.83
C SER A 80 -6.11 -25.19 -1.70
N LEU A 81 -4.96 -24.62 -1.34
CA LEU A 81 -4.30 -23.60 -2.17
C LEU A 81 -3.57 -24.26 -3.35
N PRO A 82 -3.53 -23.60 -4.52
CA PRO A 82 -2.79 -24.11 -5.66
C PRO A 82 -1.29 -24.15 -5.32
N GLU A 83 -0.57 -25.17 -5.77
CA GLU A 83 0.88 -25.29 -5.52
C GLU A 83 1.65 -24.05 -5.97
N ASN A 84 1.19 -23.41 -7.05
CA ASN A 84 1.71 -22.16 -7.58
C ASN A 84 1.72 -21.03 -6.54
N GLN A 85 0.74 -20.97 -5.64
CA GLN A 85 0.69 -19.99 -4.55
C GLN A 85 1.82 -20.21 -3.54
N ILE A 86 2.11 -21.48 -3.23
CA ILE A 86 3.18 -21.88 -2.32
C ILE A 86 4.53 -21.61 -2.99
N TYR A 87 4.72 -22.05 -4.24
CA TYR A 87 5.97 -21.83 -4.96
C TYR A 87 6.28 -20.34 -5.18
N ALA A 88 5.28 -19.52 -5.48
CA ALA A 88 5.45 -18.07 -5.59
C ALA A 88 5.95 -17.47 -4.27
N LEU A 89 5.33 -17.85 -3.15
CA LEU A 89 5.72 -17.40 -1.81
C LEU A 89 7.15 -17.82 -1.48
N LEU A 90 7.48 -19.10 -1.67
CA LEU A 90 8.81 -19.63 -1.37
C LEU A 90 9.89 -19.01 -2.27
N THR A 91 9.63 -18.87 -3.56
CA THR A 91 10.57 -18.23 -4.50
C THR A 91 10.91 -16.82 -4.06
N ARG A 92 9.93 -16.07 -3.56
CA ARG A 92 10.11 -14.67 -3.16
C ARG A 92 10.70 -14.48 -1.78
N GLU A 93 10.20 -15.21 -0.79
CA GLU A 93 10.47 -14.96 0.64
C GLU A 93 11.54 -15.90 1.20
N ASP A 94 11.51 -17.19 0.86
CA ASP A 94 12.38 -18.18 1.49
C ASP A 94 12.57 -19.44 0.63
N ALA A 95 13.35 -19.33 -0.45
CA ALA A 95 13.54 -20.44 -1.39
C ALA A 95 14.04 -21.75 -0.76
N PRO A 96 14.94 -21.75 0.26
CA PRO A 96 15.37 -22.98 0.94
C PRO A 96 14.48 -23.36 2.14
N PHE A 97 13.22 -22.90 2.24
CA PHE A 97 12.35 -23.09 3.41
C PHE A 97 12.29 -24.50 3.97
N TYR A 98 12.11 -25.51 3.12
CA TYR A 98 12.04 -26.92 3.52
C TYR A 98 13.40 -27.51 3.95
N LYS A 99 14.51 -26.84 3.69
CA LYS A 99 15.87 -27.34 3.96
C LYS A 99 16.44 -26.82 5.29
N HIS A 100 15.87 -25.77 5.86
CA HIS A 100 16.34 -25.18 7.12
C HIS A 100 15.33 -25.35 8.25
N THR A 101 15.77 -25.14 9.49
CA THR A 101 14.93 -25.24 10.68
C THR A 101 14.96 -23.89 11.39
N GLY A 102 13.90 -23.09 11.20
CA GLY A 102 13.75 -21.76 11.80
C GLY A 102 14.60 -20.67 11.16
N VAL A 103 15.92 -20.87 11.02
CA VAL A 103 16.85 -19.89 10.45
C VAL A 103 17.71 -20.50 9.34
N SER A 104 17.81 -19.80 8.22
CA SER A 104 18.69 -20.18 7.11
C SER A 104 20.10 -19.63 7.36
N ILE A 105 21.01 -20.47 7.84
CA ILE A 105 22.43 -20.09 8.07
C ILE A 105 23.09 -19.66 6.76
N GLY A 106 22.84 -20.40 5.67
CA GLY A 106 23.34 -20.04 4.35
C GLY A 106 22.77 -18.72 3.82
N GLY A 107 21.48 -18.44 4.09
CA GLY A 107 20.83 -17.17 3.77
C GLY A 107 21.41 -16.00 4.56
N LEU A 108 21.63 -16.19 5.86
CA LEU A 108 22.24 -15.20 6.74
C LEU A 108 23.64 -14.81 6.26
N VAL A 109 24.50 -15.80 5.99
CA VAL A 109 25.87 -15.58 5.52
C VAL A 109 25.88 -14.86 4.17
N ARG A 110 25.00 -15.28 3.23
CA ARG A 110 24.86 -14.62 1.92
C ARG A 110 24.42 -13.17 2.06
N ALA A 111 23.45 -12.89 2.91
CA ALA A 111 22.96 -11.54 3.16
C ALA A 111 24.04 -10.65 3.81
N VAL A 112 24.85 -11.19 4.73
CA VAL A 112 25.97 -10.44 5.34
C VAL A 112 26.98 -10.04 4.26
N ILE A 113 27.36 -11.00 3.41
CA ILE A 113 28.34 -10.76 2.33
C ILE A 113 27.80 -9.74 1.31
N ASN A 114 26.55 -9.90 0.87
CA ASN A 114 25.94 -8.99 -0.11
C ASN A 114 25.78 -7.57 0.45
N ASN A 115 25.36 -7.43 1.70
CA ASN A 115 25.22 -6.11 2.33
C ASN A 115 26.58 -5.45 2.58
N ALA A 116 27.61 -6.22 2.96
CA ALA A 116 28.97 -5.71 3.08
C ALA A 116 29.53 -5.25 1.72
N LEU A 117 29.31 -6.04 0.66
CA LEU A 117 29.66 -5.66 -0.71
C LEU A 117 28.93 -4.39 -1.15
N TYR A 118 27.63 -4.28 -0.85
CA TYR A 118 26.83 -3.10 -1.15
C TYR A 118 27.39 -1.84 -0.48
N VAL A 119 27.71 -1.90 0.82
CA VAL A 119 28.30 -0.76 1.56
C VAL A 119 29.66 -0.36 1.01
N ILE A 120 30.49 -1.32 0.61
CA ILE A 120 31.86 -1.06 0.15
C ILE A 120 31.89 -0.57 -1.31
N THR A 121 30.99 -1.06 -2.16
CA THR A 121 31.08 -0.86 -3.61
C THR A 121 29.96 0.00 -4.19
N ASN A 122 28.91 0.32 -3.41
CA ASN A 122 27.65 0.88 -3.89
C ASN A 122 27.03 0.11 -5.07
N LYS A 123 27.40 -1.17 -5.23
CA LYS A 123 26.89 -2.06 -6.28
C LYS A 123 26.24 -3.29 -5.63
N GLY A 124 25.10 -3.68 -6.17
CA GLY A 124 24.28 -4.78 -5.65
C GLY A 124 22.99 -4.30 -5.01
N TYR A 125 22.33 -5.19 -4.27
CA TYR A 125 21.05 -4.94 -3.61
C TYR A 125 21.13 -5.35 -2.14
N PHE A 126 20.38 -4.66 -1.29
CA PHE A 126 20.26 -5.01 0.11
C PHE A 126 19.45 -6.30 0.25
N SER A 127 20.00 -7.29 0.95
CA SER A 127 19.38 -8.60 1.15
C SER A 127 18.87 -8.73 2.59
N GLY A 128 17.62 -9.16 2.73
CA GLY A 128 16.99 -9.42 4.02
C GLY A 128 17.57 -10.65 4.73
N PHE A 129 17.61 -10.61 6.06
CA PHE A 129 18.17 -11.68 6.90
C PHE A 129 17.11 -12.64 7.49
N SER A 130 15.81 -12.36 7.31
CA SER A 130 14.71 -13.09 7.97
C SER A 130 14.22 -14.25 7.10
N THR A 131 13.97 -15.41 7.72
CA THR A 131 13.22 -16.53 7.12
C THR A 131 11.72 -16.35 7.30
N LEU A 132 10.91 -17.14 6.59
CA LEU A 132 9.46 -17.11 6.74
C LEU A 132 9.02 -17.46 8.18
N THR A 133 9.63 -18.48 8.79
CA THR A 133 9.39 -18.85 10.18
C THR A 133 9.74 -17.72 11.16
N MET A 134 10.83 -16.97 10.90
CA MET A 134 11.17 -15.79 11.71
C MET A 134 10.14 -14.67 11.55
N GLN A 135 9.58 -14.47 10.35
CA GLN A 135 8.52 -13.49 10.15
C GLN A 135 7.25 -13.86 10.90
N VAL A 136 6.87 -15.15 10.90
CA VAL A 136 5.76 -15.68 11.71
C VAL A 136 6.02 -15.49 13.20
N ALA A 137 7.21 -15.88 13.67
CA ALA A 137 7.64 -15.71 15.06
C ALA A 137 7.63 -14.23 15.50
N GLY A 138 8.14 -13.35 14.64
CA GLY A 138 8.18 -11.92 14.88
C GLY A 138 6.82 -11.24 14.83
N ALA A 139 5.89 -11.73 14.00
CA ALA A 139 4.50 -11.27 14.02
C ALA A 139 3.80 -11.61 15.35
N ARG A 140 4.16 -12.75 15.96
CA ARG A 140 3.44 -13.30 17.12
C ARG A 140 4.09 -13.10 18.48
N HIS A 141 5.39 -12.82 18.54
CA HIS A 141 6.11 -12.89 19.81
C HIS A 141 7.20 -11.82 19.96
N ALA A 142 7.33 -10.92 19.00
CA ALA A 142 8.31 -9.85 19.04
C ALA A 142 7.59 -8.50 18.82
N ASP A 143 7.87 -7.53 19.67
CA ASP A 143 7.35 -6.17 19.50
C ASP A 143 7.96 -5.57 18.23
N ARG A 144 7.16 -5.35 17.18
CA ARG A 144 7.67 -4.86 15.88
C ARG A 144 8.11 -3.40 15.92
N THR A 145 7.77 -2.64 16.96
CA THR A 145 8.18 -1.24 17.11
C THR A 145 9.64 -1.11 17.58
N ASP A 146 10.20 -2.13 18.22
CA ASP A 146 11.56 -2.13 18.73
C ASP A 146 12.59 -2.63 17.69
N ILE A 147 13.31 -1.74 17.01
CA ILE A 147 14.36 -2.13 16.03
C ILE A 147 15.67 -2.53 16.77
N SER A 148 15.60 -3.48 17.69
CA SER A 148 16.75 -3.95 18.49
C SER A 148 17.27 -5.32 18.05
N VAL A 149 18.56 -5.58 18.35
CA VAL A 149 19.16 -6.91 18.24
C VAL A 149 18.44 -7.90 19.17
N SER A 150 18.00 -7.45 20.35
CA SER A 150 17.21 -8.25 21.29
C SER A 150 15.91 -8.76 20.68
N ARG A 151 15.17 -7.93 19.94
CA ARG A 151 13.99 -8.36 19.19
C ARG A 151 14.33 -9.46 18.20
N LYS A 152 15.42 -9.29 17.44
CA LYS A 152 15.86 -10.28 16.44
C LYS A 152 16.23 -11.63 17.06
N LEU A 153 16.85 -11.62 18.24
CA LEU A 153 17.16 -12.83 18.99
C LEU A 153 15.89 -13.53 19.50
N LYS A 154 14.88 -12.77 19.93
CA LYS A 154 13.55 -13.32 20.28
C LYS A 154 12.91 -13.99 19.06
N GLU A 155 12.95 -13.38 17.88
CA GLU A 155 12.44 -13.97 16.64
C GLU A 155 13.12 -15.30 16.29
N ILE A 156 14.45 -15.39 16.44
CA ILE A 156 15.21 -16.61 16.19
C ILE A 156 14.83 -17.72 17.17
N TRP A 157 14.69 -17.39 18.45
CA TRP A 157 14.31 -18.38 19.45
C TRP A 157 12.88 -18.89 19.23
N TRP A 158 11.94 -17.98 18.98
CA TRP A 158 10.56 -18.33 18.68
C TRP A 158 10.40 -19.09 17.37
N SER A 159 11.21 -18.79 16.34
CA SER A 159 11.18 -19.55 15.08
C SER A 159 11.57 -21.01 15.31
N TYR A 160 12.58 -21.27 16.15
CA TYR A 160 12.95 -22.63 16.53
C TYR A 160 11.85 -23.35 17.32
N GLN A 161 11.18 -22.65 18.23
CA GLN A 161 10.09 -23.22 19.02
C GLN A 161 8.86 -23.54 18.17
N LEU A 162 8.55 -22.71 17.17
CA LEU A 162 7.49 -22.98 16.19
C LEU A 162 7.81 -24.24 15.38
N GLU A 163 9.03 -24.36 14.85
CA GLU A 163 9.47 -25.51 14.03
C GLU A 163 9.54 -26.83 14.80
N ARG A 164 9.56 -26.78 16.14
CA ARG A 164 9.47 -27.98 16.98
C ARG A 164 8.05 -28.46 17.22
N ARG A 165 7.06 -27.59 17.05
CA ARG A 165 5.66 -27.86 17.39
C ARG A 165 4.75 -27.97 16.18
N PHE A 166 5.10 -27.26 15.10
CA PHE A 166 4.32 -27.19 13.87
C PHE A 166 5.11 -27.77 12.70
N THR A 167 4.39 -28.37 11.75
CA THR A 167 4.96 -28.78 10.47
C THR A 167 5.23 -27.57 9.59
N LYS A 168 6.01 -27.76 8.52
CA LYS A 168 6.33 -26.69 7.56
C LYS A 168 5.06 -26.17 6.88
N GLU A 169 4.14 -27.07 6.60
CA GLU A 169 2.84 -26.82 5.98
C GLU A 169 1.95 -25.99 6.92
N GLU A 170 1.88 -26.34 8.21
CA GLU A 170 1.13 -25.57 9.21
C GLU A 170 1.72 -24.16 9.40
N ILE A 171 3.05 -24.00 9.34
CA ILE A 171 3.70 -22.69 9.41
C ILE A 171 3.33 -21.84 8.19
N LEU A 172 3.32 -22.44 6.99
CA LEU A 172 2.92 -21.75 5.76
C LEU A 172 1.43 -21.39 5.76
N GLU A 173 0.56 -22.30 6.20
CA GLU A 173 -0.88 -22.04 6.34
C GLU A 173 -1.13 -20.85 7.26
N GLN A 174 -0.49 -20.87 8.43
CA GLN A 174 -0.59 -19.79 9.39
C GLN A 174 -0.05 -18.48 8.84
N TYR A 175 1.05 -18.51 8.09
CA TYR A 175 1.61 -17.31 7.45
C TYR A 175 0.64 -16.75 6.41
N LEU A 176 0.21 -17.57 5.45
CA LEU A 176 -0.66 -17.16 4.35
C LEU A 176 -2.02 -16.67 4.82
N ASN A 177 -2.56 -17.20 5.92
CA ASN A 177 -3.84 -16.75 6.48
C ASN A 177 -3.74 -15.53 7.41
N SER A 178 -2.53 -15.09 7.77
CA SER A 178 -2.34 -13.98 8.73
C SER A 178 -1.60 -12.77 8.16
N VAL A 179 -0.80 -12.96 7.11
CA VAL A 179 0.05 -11.91 6.56
C VAL A 179 -0.79 -10.80 5.89
N TYR A 180 -0.28 -9.58 5.97
CA TYR A 180 -0.87 -8.40 5.36
C TYR A 180 -0.45 -8.29 3.89
N PHE A 181 -1.41 -8.31 2.96
CA PHE A 181 -1.21 -8.21 1.51
C PHE A 181 -1.43 -6.79 0.96
N GLY A 182 -1.57 -5.78 1.82
CA GLY A 182 -1.89 -4.42 1.40
C GLY A 182 -3.40 -4.20 1.22
N HIS A 183 -3.80 -2.94 1.03
CA HIS A 183 -5.21 -2.55 0.84
C HIS A 183 -6.16 -3.12 1.90
N ASN A 184 -5.70 -3.20 3.15
CA ASN A 184 -6.46 -3.77 4.28
C ASN A 184 -6.82 -5.26 4.14
N THR A 185 -6.18 -5.98 3.22
CA THR A 185 -6.37 -7.42 3.06
C THR A 185 -5.40 -8.21 3.95
N TYR A 186 -5.96 -9.02 4.84
CA TYR A 186 -5.21 -9.92 5.71
C TYR A 186 -5.56 -11.36 5.38
N GLY A 187 -4.55 -12.14 5.04
CA GLY A 187 -4.75 -13.49 4.56
C GLY A 187 -4.91 -13.56 3.04
N VAL A 188 -4.49 -14.68 2.47
CA VAL A 188 -4.44 -14.90 1.02
C VAL A 188 -5.82 -14.93 0.38
N GLU A 189 -6.84 -15.45 1.08
CA GLU A 189 -8.21 -15.50 0.56
C GLU A 189 -8.80 -14.10 0.39
N ALA A 190 -8.75 -13.30 1.45
CA ALA A 190 -9.22 -11.92 1.41
C ALA A 190 -8.47 -11.10 0.34
N ALA A 191 -7.16 -11.35 0.18
CA ALA A 191 -6.37 -10.70 -0.86
C ALA A 191 -6.79 -11.12 -2.27
N SER A 192 -7.03 -12.42 -2.51
CA SER A 192 -7.50 -12.91 -3.82
C SER A 192 -8.88 -12.35 -4.19
N GLN A 193 -9.83 -12.40 -3.25
CA GLN A 193 -11.17 -11.82 -3.44
C GLN A 193 -11.10 -10.32 -3.76
N PHE A 194 -10.23 -9.59 -3.08
CA PHE A 194 -10.03 -8.17 -3.34
C PHE A 194 -9.42 -7.90 -4.73
N PHE A 195 -8.28 -8.52 -5.02
CA PHE A 195 -7.51 -8.22 -6.24
C PHE A 195 -8.09 -8.83 -7.50
N PHE A 196 -8.74 -9.99 -7.41
CA PHE A 196 -9.18 -10.79 -8.56
C PHE A 196 -10.69 -11.08 -8.57
N GLY A 197 -11.37 -10.97 -7.42
CA GLY A 197 -12.82 -11.19 -7.33
C GLY A 197 -13.23 -12.66 -7.26
N HIS A 198 -12.28 -13.56 -6.98
CA HIS A 198 -12.52 -14.99 -6.81
C HIS A 198 -11.68 -15.55 -5.64
N SER A 199 -11.84 -16.84 -5.34
CA SER A 199 -11.11 -17.49 -4.24
C SER A 199 -9.65 -17.73 -4.58
N ALA A 200 -8.79 -17.73 -3.56
CA ALA A 200 -7.37 -18.04 -3.66
C ALA A 200 -7.09 -19.47 -4.16
N VAL A 201 -8.06 -20.37 -4.04
CA VAL A 201 -8.01 -21.74 -4.59
C VAL A 201 -7.87 -21.73 -6.11
N GLU A 202 -8.42 -20.70 -6.77
CA GLU A 202 -8.47 -20.59 -8.23
C GLU A 202 -7.32 -19.74 -8.80
N ASN A 203 -6.39 -19.30 -7.95
CA ASN A 203 -5.30 -18.41 -8.37
C ASN A 203 -4.41 -19.06 -9.43
N SER A 204 -4.27 -18.37 -10.56
CA SER A 204 -3.28 -18.66 -11.59
C SER A 204 -1.85 -18.35 -11.10
N PRO A 205 -0.80 -18.87 -11.77
CA PRO A 205 0.59 -18.54 -11.45
C PRO A 205 0.86 -17.02 -11.37
N ALA A 206 0.31 -16.25 -12.31
CA ALA A 206 0.46 -14.80 -12.34
C ALA A 206 -0.23 -14.13 -11.14
N GLU A 207 -1.44 -14.54 -10.78
CA GLU A 207 -2.19 -14.03 -9.62
C GLU A 207 -1.50 -14.36 -8.31
N ALA A 208 -1.02 -15.60 -8.16
CA ALA A 208 -0.23 -16.04 -7.02
C ALA A 208 1.01 -15.17 -6.80
N VAL A 209 1.76 -14.89 -7.88
CA VAL A 209 2.90 -13.97 -7.84
C VAL A 209 2.46 -12.54 -7.52
N MET A 210 1.35 -12.08 -8.09
CA MET A 210 0.83 -10.74 -7.86
C MET A 210 0.48 -10.49 -6.38
N LEU A 211 -0.08 -11.49 -5.68
CA LEU A 211 -0.30 -11.40 -4.24
C LEU A 211 1.03 -11.35 -3.48
N VAL A 212 1.95 -12.25 -3.78
CA VAL A 212 3.22 -12.36 -3.06
C VAL A 212 4.11 -11.11 -3.22
N ILE A 213 4.08 -10.43 -4.37
CA ILE A 213 4.84 -9.18 -4.52
C ILE A 213 4.32 -8.05 -3.61
N GLN A 214 3.07 -8.13 -3.12
CA GLN A 214 2.54 -7.14 -2.17
C GLN A 214 3.23 -7.20 -0.81
N LEU A 215 3.71 -8.39 -0.40
CA LEU A 215 4.39 -8.62 0.88
C LEU A 215 5.68 -7.81 1.00
N ALA A 216 6.36 -7.61 -0.13
CA ALA A 216 7.58 -6.82 -0.21
C ALA A 216 7.36 -5.30 -0.05
N GLY A 217 6.12 -4.85 -0.24
CA GLY A 217 5.76 -3.44 -0.19
C GLY A 217 4.56 -3.13 -1.07
N SER A 218 3.37 -3.15 -0.49
CA SER A 218 2.11 -2.82 -1.18
C SER A 218 2.10 -1.41 -1.78
N GLY A 219 2.77 -0.43 -1.15
CA GLY A 219 2.91 0.92 -1.72
C GLY A 219 3.88 1.03 -2.91
N LEU A 220 4.76 0.04 -3.12
CA LEU A 220 5.73 0.01 -4.20
C LEU A 220 5.24 -0.80 -5.40
N TYR A 221 4.56 -1.92 -5.14
CA TYR A 221 4.19 -2.91 -6.15
C TYR A 221 2.68 -3.20 -6.23
N SER A 222 1.84 -2.31 -5.68
CA SER A 222 0.39 -2.43 -5.85
C SER A 222 0.02 -2.34 -7.34
N PRO A 223 -0.67 -3.34 -7.91
CA PRO A 223 -1.13 -3.29 -9.30
C PRO A 223 -2.14 -2.17 -9.53
N ILE A 224 -2.78 -1.70 -8.46
CA ILE A 224 -3.77 -0.63 -8.50
C ILE A 224 -3.10 0.76 -8.51
N ILE A 225 -2.03 0.94 -7.72
CA ILE A 225 -1.36 2.25 -7.57
C ILE A 225 -0.24 2.42 -8.61
N LYS A 226 0.52 1.35 -8.86
CA LYS A 226 1.71 1.34 -9.73
C LYS A 226 1.71 0.09 -10.63
N PRO A 227 0.77 -0.03 -11.58
CA PRO A 227 0.62 -1.21 -12.42
C PRO A 227 1.89 -1.57 -13.20
N ASP A 228 2.60 -0.60 -13.76
CA ASP A 228 3.82 -0.86 -14.53
C ASP A 228 4.96 -1.44 -13.66
N ALA A 229 5.11 -0.93 -12.44
CA ALA A 229 6.09 -1.45 -11.48
C ALA A 229 5.71 -2.87 -11.00
N ALA A 230 4.43 -3.09 -10.73
CA ALA A 230 3.90 -4.40 -10.37
C ALA A 230 4.12 -5.42 -11.50
N ARG A 231 3.86 -5.04 -12.75
CA ARG A 231 4.07 -5.85 -13.96
C ARG A 231 5.52 -6.29 -14.14
N GLY A 232 6.46 -5.35 -14.03
CA GLY A 232 7.89 -5.66 -14.11
C GLY A 232 8.31 -6.63 -13.01
N ARG A 233 7.87 -6.40 -11.77
CA ARG A 233 8.23 -7.25 -10.63
C ARG A 233 7.61 -8.64 -10.71
N GLN A 234 6.35 -8.74 -11.13
CA GLN A 234 5.66 -10.01 -11.33
C GLN A 234 6.39 -10.88 -12.37
N ARG A 235 6.82 -10.27 -13.49
CA ARG A 235 7.59 -10.97 -14.52
C ARG A 235 8.91 -11.53 -13.99
N GLU A 236 9.62 -10.76 -13.16
CA GLU A 236 10.88 -11.19 -12.56
C GLU A 236 10.70 -12.43 -11.68
N ILE A 237 9.68 -12.44 -10.82
CA ILE A 237 9.40 -13.58 -9.93
C ILE A 237 8.92 -14.81 -10.71
N LEU A 238 8.09 -14.64 -11.74
CA LEU A 238 7.71 -15.75 -12.63
C LEU A 238 8.94 -16.38 -13.30
N ASN A 239 9.89 -15.58 -13.79
CA ASN A 239 11.13 -16.08 -14.37
C ASN A 239 11.98 -16.85 -13.33
N GLN A 240 11.97 -16.42 -12.06
CA GLN A 240 12.63 -17.15 -10.97
C GLN A 240 11.94 -18.50 -10.70
N MET A 241 10.60 -18.55 -10.75
CA MET A 241 9.85 -19.80 -10.61
C MET A 241 10.14 -20.78 -11.76
N VAL A 242 10.24 -20.28 -13.00
CA VAL A 242 10.67 -21.08 -14.16
C VAL A 242 12.09 -21.61 -13.96
N SER A 243 13.02 -20.75 -13.53
CA SER A 243 14.43 -21.13 -13.32
C SER A 243 14.60 -22.15 -12.18
N ALA A 244 13.70 -22.12 -11.19
CA ALA A 244 13.64 -23.09 -10.11
C ALA A 244 12.92 -24.41 -10.50
N GLY A 245 12.31 -24.46 -11.69
CA GLY A 245 11.58 -25.62 -12.19
C GLY A 245 10.19 -25.80 -11.59
N HIS A 246 9.61 -24.75 -10.98
CA HIS A 246 8.28 -24.81 -10.36
C HIS A 246 7.14 -24.71 -11.38
N ILE A 247 7.37 -24.01 -12.50
CA ILE A 247 6.40 -23.83 -13.59
C ILE A 247 7.12 -23.92 -14.94
N SER A 248 6.41 -24.33 -15.99
CA SER A 248 6.99 -24.32 -17.35
C SER A 248 7.10 -22.89 -17.91
N PRO A 249 8.05 -22.61 -18.81
CA PRO A 249 8.14 -21.29 -19.47
C PRO A 249 6.84 -20.90 -20.19
N GLU A 250 6.20 -21.88 -20.85
CA GLU A 250 4.95 -21.67 -21.60
C GLU A 250 3.78 -21.34 -20.69
N GLU A 251 3.68 -22.02 -19.53
CA GLU A 251 2.66 -21.74 -18.52
C GLU A 251 2.85 -20.35 -17.88
N ALA A 252 4.11 -19.99 -17.58
CA ALA A 252 4.45 -18.68 -17.04
C ALA A 252 4.07 -17.55 -18.02
N ASP A 253 4.37 -17.72 -19.30
CA ASP A 253 4.04 -16.74 -20.35
C ASP A 253 2.53 -16.65 -20.60
N THR A 254 1.86 -17.79 -20.71
CA THR A 254 0.41 -17.84 -20.88
C THR A 254 -0.32 -17.17 -19.72
N SER A 255 0.04 -17.52 -18.48
CA SER A 255 -0.59 -16.96 -17.28
C SER A 255 -0.33 -15.45 -17.16
N PHE A 256 0.91 -15.00 -17.42
CA PHE A 256 1.23 -13.57 -17.39
C PHE A 256 0.45 -12.78 -18.44
N ASN A 257 0.38 -13.27 -19.67
CA ASN A 257 -0.32 -12.59 -20.75
C ASN A 257 -1.83 -12.57 -20.51
N ASN A 258 -2.41 -13.67 -20.03
CA ASN A 258 -3.83 -13.73 -19.68
C ASN A 258 -4.18 -12.69 -18.59
N TYR A 259 -3.42 -12.67 -17.49
CA TYR A 259 -3.62 -11.73 -16.39
C TYR A 259 -3.64 -10.27 -16.88
N TRP A 260 -2.63 -9.84 -17.64
CA TRP A 260 -2.54 -8.44 -18.10
C TRP A 260 -3.50 -8.08 -19.25
N SER A 261 -3.95 -9.07 -20.03
CA SER A 261 -4.95 -8.84 -21.08
C SER A 261 -6.33 -8.58 -20.49
N ASN A 262 -6.65 -9.26 -19.39
CA ASN A 262 -7.92 -9.10 -18.66
C ASN A 262 -7.81 -8.09 -17.49
N PHE A 263 -6.64 -7.49 -17.28
CA PHE A 263 -6.42 -6.55 -16.19
C PHE A 263 -7.28 -5.29 -16.38
N ASP A 264 -8.14 -5.01 -15.40
CA ASP A 264 -8.97 -3.83 -15.42
C ASP A 264 -8.17 -2.59 -14.94
N TRP A 265 -7.69 -1.83 -15.92
CA TRP A 265 -6.98 -0.56 -15.73
C TRP A 265 -7.82 0.55 -15.11
N SER A 266 -9.14 0.36 -15.03
CA SER A 266 -10.06 1.30 -14.38
C SER A 266 -10.25 1.03 -12.88
N ARG A 267 -9.81 -0.14 -12.37
CA ARG A 267 -9.81 -0.41 -10.93
C ARG A 267 -8.90 0.58 -10.22
N SER A 268 -9.52 1.38 -9.37
CA SER A 268 -8.83 2.18 -8.36
C SER A 268 -8.83 1.38 -7.06
N ALA A 269 -8.12 1.82 -6.02
CA ALA A 269 -8.10 1.14 -4.72
C ALA A 269 -9.52 1.01 -4.11
N SER A 270 -10.46 1.72 -4.73
CA SER A 270 -11.88 1.86 -4.49
C SER A 270 -12.72 0.62 -4.24
N ASP A 271 -12.35 -0.57 -4.68
CA ASP A 271 -13.26 -1.73 -4.64
C ASP A 271 -13.06 -2.61 -3.40
N SER A 272 -12.30 -2.13 -2.42
CA SER A 272 -12.06 -2.81 -1.13
C SER A 272 -13.28 -2.71 -0.22
N PRO A 273 -13.56 -3.72 0.63
CA PRO A 273 -14.53 -3.63 1.73
C PRO A 273 -14.28 -2.45 2.69
N TYR A 274 -13.05 -1.94 2.74
CA TYR A 274 -12.71 -0.65 3.36
C TYR A 274 -13.58 0.52 2.86
N PHE A 275 -14.08 0.48 1.62
CA PHE A 275 -14.96 1.51 1.09
C PHE A 275 -16.42 1.37 1.51
N ASN A 276 -16.84 0.20 1.97
CA ASN A 276 -18.12 0.06 2.67
C ASN A 276 -18.05 0.74 4.06
N ARG A 277 -16.90 0.68 4.74
CA ARG A 277 -16.64 1.46 5.96
C ARG A 277 -16.76 2.96 5.68
N LEU A 278 -16.06 3.48 4.65
CA LEU A 278 -16.13 4.91 4.31
C LEU A 278 -17.55 5.38 3.99
N ALA A 279 -18.39 4.55 3.38
CA ALA A 279 -19.76 4.92 3.05
C ALA A 279 -20.63 5.16 4.30
N ASN A 280 -20.28 4.52 5.43
CA ASN A 280 -21.02 4.62 6.70
C ASN A 280 -20.27 5.45 7.77
N ASP A 281 -19.09 5.99 7.45
CA ASP A 281 -18.27 6.78 8.37
C ASP A 281 -18.76 8.23 8.42
N LYS A 282 -19.20 8.66 9.60
CA LYS A 282 -19.74 10.01 9.81
C LYS A 282 -18.68 11.10 9.89
N ALA A 283 -17.40 10.75 10.05
CA ALA A 283 -16.31 11.72 10.21
C ALA A 283 -14.99 11.18 9.63
N PRO A 284 -14.91 10.93 8.31
CA PRO A 284 -13.91 10.04 7.77
C PRO A 284 -12.47 10.57 7.81
N TYR A 285 -12.27 11.89 7.72
CA TYR A 285 -10.96 12.52 7.94
C TYR A 285 -10.45 12.30 9.36
N PHE A 286 -11.35 12.45 10.35
CA PHE A 286 -11.03 12.26 11.75
C PHE A 286 -10.80 10.78 12.07
N SER A 287 -11.66 9.90 11.57
CA SER A 287 -11.53 8.45 11.72
C SER A 287 -10.19 7.95 11.20
N GLU A 288 -9.71 8.42 10.04
CA GLU A 288 -8.38 8.06 9.52
C GLU A 288 -7.23 8.67 10.32
N TYR A 289 -7.41 9.90 10.82
CA TYR A 289 -6.45 10.51 11.74
C TYR A 289 -6.28 9.65 13.00
N ILE A 290 -7.39 9.22 13.63
CA ILE A 290 -7.35 8.32 14.79
C ILE A 290 -6.73 6.98 14.41
N ARG A 291 -7.17 6.35 13.32
CA ARG A 291 -6.65 5.04 12.86
C ARG A 291 -5.14 5.04 12.67
N THR A 292 -4.57 6.13 12.16
CA THR A 292 -3.12 6.26 11.93
C THR A 292 -2.36 6.54 13.23
N ASN A 293 -2.98 7.30 14.15
CA ASN A 293 -2.35 7.71 15.41
C ASN A 293 -2.64 6.79 16.59
N ILE A 294 -3.54 5.81 16.47
CA ILE A 294 -3.88 4.93 17.58
C ILE A 294 -2.83 3.83 17.77
N GLU A 295 -2.14 3.42 16.70
CA GLU A 295 -1.12 2.36 16.73
C GLU A 295 0.01 2.63 17.75
N GLN A 296 0.39 3.89 17.95
CA GLN A 296 1.39 4.29 18.95
C GLN A 296 0.91 4.15 20.42
N TYR A 297 -0.40 4.07 20.64
CA TYR A 297 -1.00 3.90 21.98
C TYR A 297 -1.34 2.44 22.30
N LEU A 298 -1.26 1.55 21.31
CA LEU A 298 -1.48 0.12 21.48
C LEU A 298 -0.19 -0.55 21.95
N PHE A 299 -0.30 -1.42 22.95
CA PHE A 299 0.85 -2.11 23.51
C PHE A 299 1.00 -3.50 22.89
N GLY A 300 2.14 -3.78 22.27
CA GLY A 300 2.49 -5.13 21.80
C GLY A 300 1.72 -5.61 20.57
N GLN A 301 0.86 -6.62 20.74
CA GLN A 301 0.18 -7.35 19.64
C GLN A 301 -1.27 -6.89 19.40
N GLN A 302 -1.66 -5.79 20.04
CA GLN A 302 -3.03 -5.30 20.00
C GLN A 302 -3.37 -4.78 18.60
N ASP A 303 -4.51 -5.21 18.07
CA ASP A 303 -4.97 -4.89 16.72
C ASP A 303 -6.36 -4.25 16.78
N ILE A 304 -6.45 -2.99 16.34
CA ILE A 304 -7.72 -2.24 16.30
C ILE A 304 -8.78 -2.89 15.44
N TYR A 305 -8.42 -3.77 14.52
CA TYR A 305 -9.37 -4.41 13.63
C TYR A 305 -9.92 -5.73 14.19
N ARG A 306 -9.42 -6.21 15.35
CA ARG A 306 -9.67 -7.58 15.84
C ARG A 306 -10.00 -7.70 17.31
N ASP A 307 -9.53 -6.77 18.13
CA ASP A 307 -9.59 -6.93 19.59
C ASP A 307 -10.85 -6.30 20.22
N GLY A 308 -11.77 -5.75 19.42
CA GLY A 308 -13.05 -5.24 19.90
C GLY A 308 -12.96 -4.02 20.80
N TYR A 309 -12.00 -3.11 20.57
CA TYR A 309 -11.86 -1.90 21.37
C TYR A 309 -13.07 -0.98 21.24
N THR A 310 -13.37 -0.26 22.31
CA THR A 310 -14.28 0.89 22.25
C THR A 310 -13.44 2.14 22.43
N ILE A 311 -13.27 2.90 21.35
CA ILE A 311 -12.38 4.06 21.28
C ILE A 311 -13.24 5.31 21.48
N HIS A 312 -13.09 5.96 22.63
CA HIS A 312 -13.74 7.23 22.90
C HIS A 312 -12.86 8.37 22.40
N THR A 313 -13.46 9.30 21.66
CA THR A 313 -12.75 10.42 21.04
C THR A 313 -13.27 11.76 21.52
N THR A 314 -12.55 12.82 21.16
CA THR A 314 -12.94 14.19 21.47
C THR A 314 -13.90 14.80 20.44
N LEU A 315 -14.09 14.13 19.30
CA LEU A 315 -14.94 14.61 18.22
C LEU A 315 -16.38 14.71 18.71
N ASN A 316 -17.08 15.77 18.31
CA ASN A 316 -18.51 15.90 18.54
C ASN A 316 -19.24 15.78 17.19
N LEU A 317 -20.09 14.76 17.04
CA LEU A 317 -20.78 14.51 15.76
C LEU A 317 -21.79 15.61 15.39
N ASP A 318 -22.36 16.32 16.36
CA ASP A 318 -23.23 17.47 16.06
C ASP A 318 -22.41 18.61 15.43
N PHE A 319 -21.21 18.87 15.95
CA PHE A 319 -20.33 19.91 15.41
C PHE A 319 -19.75 19.50 14.06
N GLN A 320 -19.40 18.22 13.89
CA GLN A 320 -18.97 17.68 12.60
C GLN A 320 -20.06 17.84 11.54
N ARG A 321 -21.31 17.48 11.86
CA ARG A 321 -22.45 17.62 10.93
C ARG A 321 -22.68 19.06 10.49
N GLU A 322 -22.57 20.02 11.40
CA GLU A 322 -22.70 21.45 11.04
C GLU A 322 -21.49 21.94 10.24
N ALA A 323 -20.28 21.54 10.60
CA ALA A 323 -19.07 21.85 9.85
C ALA A 323 -19.15 21.33 8.41
N ASP A 324 -19.58 20.07 8.21
CA ASP A 324 -19.72 19.46 6.89
C ASP A 324 -20.74 20.22 6.04
N LYS A 325 -21.85 20.65 6.64
CA LYS A 325 -22.89 21.44 5.97
C LYS A 325 -22.37 22.81 5.52
N GLU A 326 -21.75 23.57 6.43
CA GLU A 326 -21.23 24.91 6.13
C GLU A 326 -20.10 24.86 5.09
N VAL A 327 -19.17 23.91 5.22
CA VAL A 327 -18.09 23.72 4.26
C VAL A 327 -18.62 23.30 2.89
N SER A 328 -19.57 22.37 2.83
CA SER A 328 -20.16 21.94 1.56
C SER A 328 -20.84 23.10 0.83
N GLN A 329 -21.59 23.94 1.54
CA GLN A 329 -22.23 25.12 0.97
C GLN A 329 -21.20 26.17 0.51
N GLY A 330 -20.18 26.44 1.34
CA GLY A 330 -19.11 27.37 1.01
C GLY A 330 -18.30 26.94 -0.21
N LEU A 331 -17.98 25.64 -0.32
CA LEU A 331 -17.26 25.10 -1.47
C LEU A 331 -18.03 25.24 -2.77
N ILE A 332 -19.35 25.07 -2.78
CA ILE A 332 -20.17 25.26 -3.98
C ILE A 332 -20.05 26.71 -4.46
N GLN A 333 -20.22 27.68 -3.55
CA GLN A 333 -20.15 29.10 -3.88
C GLN A 333 -18.75 29.49 -4.34
N TRP A 334 -17.71 29.05 -3.62
CA TRP A 334 -16.33 29.39 -3.95
C TRP A 334 -15.89 28.79 -5.28
N ASN A 335 -16.25 27.54 -5.56
CA ASN A 335 -15.96 26.92 -6.85
C ASN A 335 -16.66 27.65 -8.01
N GLN A 336 -17.88 28.15 -7.82
CA GLN A 336 -18.56 28.96 -8.82
C GLN A 336 -17.83 30.28 -9.07
N SER A 337 -17.48 31.02 -8.01
CA SER A 337 -16.73 32.28 -8.12
C SER A 337 -15.34 32.07 -8.72
N TYR A 338 -14.61 31.04 -8.29
CA TYR A 338 -13.29 30.72 -8.83
C TYR A 338 -13.34 30.39 -10.33
N ARG A 339 -14.34 29.60 -10.75
CA ARG A 339 -14.55 29.30 -12.18
C ARG A 339 -14.88 30.56 -12.97
N TYR A 340 -15.75 31.42 -12.44
CA TYR A 340 -16.09 32.71 -13.06
C TYR A 340 -14.87 33.65 -13.20
N ASP A 341 -14.09 33.84 -12.13
CA ASP A 341 -12.90 34.68 -12.13
C ASP A 341 -11.80 34.16 -13.06
N ARG A 342 -11.66 32.84 -13.15
CA ARG A 342 -10.72 32.21 -14.07
C ARG A 342 -11.18 32.36 -15.52
N ASP A 343 -12.46 32.10 -15.80
CA ASP A 343 -13.02 32.19 -17.14
C ASP A 343 -12.91 33.63 -17.66
N THR A 344 -13.25 34.61 -16.83
CA THR A 344 -13.04 36.03 -17.14
C THR A 344 -11.56 36.37 -17.37
N LYS A 345 -10.64 35.98 -16.47
CA LYS A 345 -9.18 36.23 -16.69
C LYS A 345 -8.65 35.57 -17.95
N THR A 346 -9.11 34.37 -18.28
CA THR A 346 -8.69 33.64 -19.48
C THR A 346 -9.28 34.27 -20.75
N ASP A 347 -10.51 34.77 -20.69
CA ASP A 347 -11.17 35.45 -21.81
C ASP A 347 -10.58 36.86 -22.02
N TYR A 348 -10.31 37.63 -20.96
CA TYR A 348 -9.60 38.93 -21.03
C TYR A 348 -8.16 38.78 -21.54
N ALA A 349 -7.42 37.75 -21.08
CA ALA A 349 -6.06 37.48 -21.57
C ALA A 349 -6.03 36.94 -23.01
N SER A 350 -7.15 36.42 -23.54
CA SER A 350 -7.22 35.81 -24.86
C SER A 350 -7.96 36.63 -25.92
N SER A 351 -8.84 37.58 -25.59
CA SER A 351 -9.47 38.43 -26.60
C SER A 351 -8.52 39.54 -27.07
N ASP A 352 -8.00 40.33 -26.14
CA ASP A 352 -7.28 41.56 -26.49
C ASP A 352 -5.84 41.26 -26.90
N LEU A 353 -5.19 40.32 -26.21
CA LEU A 353 -3.80 39.96 -26.45
C LEU A 353 -3.63 39.12 -27.72
N VAL A 354 -4.51 38.15 -27.99
CA VAL A 354 -4.43 37.32 -29.20
C VAL A 354 -4.80 38.12 -30.44
N GLN A 355 -5.86 38.96 -30.39
CA GLN A 355 -6.21 39.83 -31.51
C GLN A 355 -5.10 40.85 -31.78
N THR A 356 -4.47 41.40 -30.74
CA THR A 356 -3.34 42.32 -30.90
C THR A 356 -2.11 41.60 -31.44
N ILE A 357 -1.79 40.40 -30.96
CA ILE A 357 -0.67 39.59 -31.47
C ILE A 357 -0.91 39.18 -32.93
N ASP A 358 -2.13 38.82 -33.32
CA ASP A 358 -2.48 38.52 -34.70
C ASP A 358 -2.42 39.77 -35.58
N LEU A 359 -2.86 40.94 -35.09
CA LEU A 359 -2.71 42.22 -35.79
C LEU A 359 -1.23 42.59 -35.95
N ILE A 360 -0.40 42.44 -34.91
CA ILE A 360 1.05 42.66 -34.97
C ILE A 360 1.70 41.68 -35.95
N SER A 361 1.33 40.40 -35.91
CA SER A 361 1.79 39.39 -36.87
C SER A 361 1.45 39.79 -38.31
N LEU A 362 0.24 40.31 -38.53
CA LEU A 362 -0.23 40.74 -39.85
C LEU A 362 0.47 42.03 -40.33
N VAL A 363 0.65 43.00 -39.43
CA VAL A 363 1.26 44.31 -39.74
C VAL A 363 2.77 44.18 -39.97
N PHE A 364 3.46 43.35 -39.19
CA PHE A 364 4.90 43.16 -39.29
C PHE A 364 5.31 41.94 -40.11
N ASN A 365 4.34 41.18 -40.65
CA ASN A 365 4.53 39.96 -41.43
C ASN A 365 5.43 38.93 -40.74
N ILE A 366 5.15 38.66 -39.45
CA ILE A 366 5.86 37.69 -38.62
C ILE A 366 4.92 36.50 -38.39
N PRO A 367 4.86 35.52 -39.33
CA PRO A 367 3.93 34.40 -39.26
C PRO A 367 4.19 33.46 -38.08
N GLU A 368 5.40 33.45 -37.51
CA GLU A 368 5.79 32.58 -36.39
C GLU A 368 5.08 32.91 -35.07
N ILE A 369 4.61 34.16 -34.90
CA ILE A 369 3.89 34.61 -33.69
C ILE A 369 2.36 34.61 -33.87
N ARG A 370 1.87 34.17 -35.03
CA ARG A 370 0.44 34.12 -35.33
C ARG A 370 -0.24 33.07 -34.44
N VAL A 371 -1.26 33.46 -33.70
CA VAL A 371 -2.03 32.58 -32.80
C VAL A 371 -3.42 32.33 -33.40
N ALA A 372 -3.48 32.18 -34.73
CA ALA A 372 -4.67 31.73 -35.44
C ALA A 372 -4.91 30.25 -35.11
N GLY A 373 -5.70 30.00 -34.07
CA GLY A 373 -6.18 28.66 -33.75
C GLY A 373 -6.20 28.29 -32.29
N ALA A 374 -5.73 29.11 -31.35
CA ALA A 374 -5.81 28.73 -29.93
C ALA A 374 -7.26 28.68 -29.42
N GLN A 375 -8.10 29.65 -29.81
CA GLN A 375 -9.54 29.63 -29.50
C GLN A 375 -10.31 28.58 -30.32
N GLU A 376 -9.97 28.38 -31.59
CA GLU A 376 -10.60 27.33 -32.42
C GLU A 376 -10.22 25.93 -31.93
N LYS A 377 -8.96 25.73 -31.53
CA LYS A 377 -8.48 24.50 -30.90
C LYS A 377 -9.16 24.26 -29.55
N ARG A 378 -9.33 25.29 -28.71
CA ARG A 378 -10.07 25.15 -27.43
C ARG A 378 -11.53 24.78 -27.67
N ARG A 379 -12.22 25.44 -28.60
CA ARG A 379 -13.60 25.10 -28.98
C ARG A 379 -13.70 23.71 -29.63
N ALA A 380 -12.72 23.31 -30.42
CA ALA A 380 -12.65 21.97 -31.01
C ALA A 380 -12.39 20.90 -29.94
N GLU A 381 -11.52 21.17 -28.96
CA GLU A 381 -11.30 20.31 -27.79
C GLU A 381 -12.59 20.18 -26.96
N GLU A 382 -13.28 21.29 -26.64
CA GLU A 382 -14.57 21.29 -25.93
C GLU A 382 -15.69 20.58 -26.71
N TYR A 383 -15.77 20.77 -28.03
CA TYR A 383 -16.75 20.07 -28.88
C TYR A 383 -16.45 18.57 -28.95
N PHE A 384 -15.17 18.21 -29.08
CA PHE A 384 -14.74 16.83 -29.06
C PHE A 384 -15.07 16.14 -27.73
N GLU A 385 -14.76 16.79 -26.61
CA GLU A 385 -15.05 16.29 -25.25
C GLU A 385 -16.55 16.12 -25.00
N ASN A 386 -17.35 17.15 -25.29
CA ASN A 386 -18.76 17.18 -24.89
C ASN A 386 -19.73 16.53 -25.88
N LYS A 387 -19.32 16.34 -27.15
CA LYS A 387 -20.21 15.83 -28.21
C LYS A 387 -19.68 14.59 -28.91
N LEU A 388 -18.38 14.52 -29.24
CA LEU A 388 -17.82 13.41 -30.04
C LEU A 388 -17.36 12.23 -29.19
N ALA A 389 -16.70 12.46 -28.06
CA ALA A 389 -16.15 11.41 -27.20
C ALA A 389 -17.21 10.39 -26.72
N PRO A 390 -18.42 10.81 -26.25
CA PRO A 390 -19.46 9.85 -25.84
C PRO A 390 -19.98 8.98 -26.99
N VAL A 391 -20.07 9.54 -28.20
CA VAL A 391 -20.51 8.81 -29.40
C VAL A 391 -19.44 7.80 -29.83
N MET A 392 -18.17 8.20 -29.75
CA MET A 392 -17.04 7.31 -30.06
C MET A 392 -16.93 6.15 -29.07
N ASP A 393 -17.18 6.38 -27.77
CA ASP A 393 -17.23 5.31 -26.77
C ASP A 393 -18.37 4.32 -27.05
N MET A 394 -19.56 4.82 -27.38
CA MET A 394 -20.70 3.96 -27.73
C MET A 394 -20.39 3.12 -28.97
N MET A 395 -19.74 3.69 -29.98
CA MET A 395 -19.28 2.95 -31.17
C MET A 395 -18.19 1.94 -30.83
N ALA A 396 -17.21 2.30 -29.99
CA ALA A 396 -16.15 1.40 -29.57
C ALA A 396 -16.70 0.20 -28.78
N MET A 397 -17.70 0.42 -27.92
CA MET A 397 -18.39 -0.64 -27.18
C MET A 397 -19.24 -1.53 -28.09
N THR A 398 -19.92 -0.94 -29.09
CA THR A 398 -20.82 -1.68 -30.00
C THR A 398 -20.06 -2.52 -31.02
N PHE A 399 -18.92 -2.01 -31.50
CA PHE A 399 -18.16 -2.63 -32.60
C PHE A 399 -16.81 -3.22 -32.16
N GLY A 400 -16.49 -3.21 -30.87
CA GLY A 400 -15.26 -3.80 -30.33
C GLY A 400 -13.97 -3.09 -30.74
N LEU A 401 -14.02 -1.79 -31.02
CA LEU A 401 -12.89 -1.01 -31.53
C LEU A 401 -11.99 -0.53 -30.37
N THR A 402 -11.04 -1.37 -29.95
CA THR A 402 -10.14 -1.11 -28.82
C THR A 402 -9.25 0.13 -29.00
N ASP A 403 -8.87 0.46 -30.23
CA ASP A 403 -7.99 1.60 -30.52
C ASP A 403 -8.70 2.95 -30.31
N LEU A 404 -9.99 3.02 -30.60
CA LEU A 404 -10.83 4.21 -30.36
C LEU A 404 -11.00 4.52 -28.87
N LYS A 405 -11.05 3.47 -28.03
CA LYS A 405 -11.12 3.57 -26.57
C LYS A 405 -9.86 4.19 -25.96
N SER A 406 -8.70 4.01 -26.59
CA SER A 406 -7.43 4.58 -26.12
C SER A 406 -7.40 6.11 -26.25
N LEU A 407 -7.98 6.65 -27.33
CA LEU A 407 -8.06 8.09 -27.60
C LEU A 407 -9.02 8.79 -26.65
N THR A 408 -10.20 8.21 -26.39
CA THR A 408 -11.16 8.77 -25.42
C THR A 408 -10.58 8.73 -24.00
N THR A 409 -9.85 7.66 -23.64
CA THR A 409 -9.17 7.55 -22.33
C THR A 409 -8.14 8.65 -22.07
N ILE A 410 -7.33 9.03 -23.07
CA ILE A 410 -6.35 10.12 -22.94
C ILE A 410 -7.07 11.45 -22.69
N THR A 411 -8.16 11.70 -23.42
CA THR A 411 -8.99 12.90 -23.27
C THR A 411 -9.67 12.96 -21.90
N TYR A 412 -10.25 11.86 -21.41
CA TYR A 412 -10.82 11.82 -20.05
C TYR A 412 -9.76 11.99 -18.96
N LYS A 413 -8.55 11.44 -19.13
CA LYS A 413 -7.43 11.67 -18.19
C LYS A 413 -7.03 13.15 -18.14
N LYS A 414 -6.93 13.82 -19.30
CA LYS A 414 -6.63 15.25 -19.39
C LYS A 414 -7.76 16.10 -18.78
N THR A 415 -9.01 15.78 -19.09
CA THR A 415 -10.21 16.43 -18.53
C THR A 415 -10.25 16.29 -17.01
N ARG A 416 -10.07 15.08 -16.48
CA ARG A 416 -10.06 14.79 -15.03
C ARG A 416 -8.92 15.50 -14.31
N SER A 417 -7.74 15.60 -14.94
CA SER A 417 -6.61 16.38 -14.44
C SER A 417 -6.94 17.87 -14.38
N ASN A 418 -7.55 18.41 -15.44
CA ASN A 418 -8.00 19.80 -15.47
C ASN A 418 -9.08 20.06 -14.42
N THR A 419 -10.07 19.19 -14.26
CA THR A 419 -11.10 19.30 -13.21
C THR A 419 -10.48 19.28 -11.81
N ARG A 420 -9.50 18.42 -11.55
CA ARG A 420 -8.75 18.41 -10.27
C ARG A 420 -7.96 19.69 -10.02
N MET A 421 -7.42 20.33 -11.05
CA MET A 421 -6.77 21.65 -10.95
C MET A 421 -7.78 22.81 -10.84
N ASN A 422 -9.06 22.55 -11.12
CA ASN A 422 -10.09 23.59 -11.20
C ASN A 422 -11.04 23.63 -10.00
N ASN A 423 -10.96 22.65 -9.09
CA ASN A 423 -11.76 22.62 -7.88
C ASN A 423 -10.93 23.14 -6.70
N VAL A 424 -11.52 24.04 -5.93
CA VAL A 424 -10.99 24.56 -4.68
C VAL A 424 -11.06 23.45 -3.63
N GLU A 425 -9.96 23.30 -2.88
CA GLU A 425 -9.87 22.41 -1.73
C GLU A 425 -9.90 23.25 -0.45
N THR A 426 -10.29 22.61 0.66
CA THR A 426 -10.40 23.28 1.96
C THR A 426 -9.86 22.41 3.08
N ALA A 427 -9.60 23.03 4.23
CA ALA A 427 -9.26 22.36 5.46
C ALA A 427 -9.86 23.14 6.64
N LEU A 428 -10.46 22.43 7.59
CA LEU A 428 -11.05 22.98 8.80
C LEU A 428 -10.69 22.09 9.99
N ILE A 429 -10.25 22.72 11.08
CA ILE A 429 -10.16 22.12 12.40
C ILE A 429 -10.91 23.02 13.36
N THR A 430 -11.85 22.46 14.11
CA THR A 430 -12.50 23.15 15.22
C THR A 430 -11.93 22.65 16.53
N LEU A 431 -11.42 23.57 17.36
CA LEU A 431 -10.83 23.25 18.66
C LEU A 431 -11.70 23.76 19.81
N GLY A 432 -11.78 23.00 20.88
CA GLY A 432 -12.28 23.49 22.16
C GLY A 432 -11.28 24.47 22.77
N ASN A 433 -11.72 25.69 23.04
CA ASN A 433 -10.84 26.77 23.53
C ASN A 433 -10.25 26.49 24.93
N ASP A 434 -10.95 25.69 25.73
CA ASP A 434 -10.65 25.37 27.12
C ASP A 434 -9.78 24.11 27.28
N ASN A 435 -9.92 23.13 26.39
CA ASN A 435 -9.30 21.81 26.51
C ASN A 435 -8.42 21.42 25.31
N GLY A 436 -8.43 22.19 24.22
CA GLY A 436 -7.71 21.88 22.99
C GLY A 436 -8.26 20.68 22.22
N TYR A 437 -9.47 20.22 22.55
CA TYR A 437 -10.08 19.06 21.91
C TYR A 437 -10.41 19.35 20.45
N ILE A 438 -10.11 18.40 19.57
CA ILE A 438 -10.59 18.45 18.19
C ILE A 438 -12.06 18.06 18.21
N LEU A 439 -12.95 19.03 17.96
CA LEU A 439 -14.39 18.87 17.99
C LEU A 439 -14.98 18.54 16.62
N ALA A 440 -14.35 19.04 15.55
CA ALA A 440 -14.68 18.73 14.15
C ALA A 440 -13.42 18.83 13.27
N MET A 441 -13.36 18.02 12.21
CA MET A 441 -12.23 17.98 11.27
C MET A 441 -12.72 17.74 9.84
N ILE A 442 -12.27 18.59 8.92
CA ILE A 442 -12.49 18.45 7.47
C ILE A 442 -11.14 18.65 6.78
N GLY A 443 -10.69 17.67 6.01
CA GLY A 443 -9.38 17.70 5.35
C GLY A 443 -9.43 17.95 3.83
N GLY A 444 -10.59 18.29 3.27
CA GLY A 444 -10.75 18.47 1.83
C GLY A 444 -12.19 18.71 1.42
N SER A 445 -12.38 18.93 0.12
CA SER A 445 -13.71 19.07 -0.49
C SER A 445 -14.50 17.77 -0.55
N GLU A 446 -13.81 16.65 -0.69
CA GLU A 446 -14.40 15.32 -0.69
C GLU A 446 -13.43 14.33 -0.04
N PHE A 447 -13.96 13.47 0.84
CA PHE A 447 -13.24 12.31 1.32
C PHE A 447 -13.74 11.07 0.59
N ASN A 448 -12.99 10.64 -0.41
CA ASN A 448 -13.40 9.56 -1.27
C ASN A 448 -12.22 8.67 -1.65
N ARG A 449 -12.53 7.65 -2.45
CA ARG A 449 -11.62 6.59 -2.86
C ARG A 449 -10.38 7.08 -3.61
N ASN A 450 -10.43 8.28 -4.18
CA ASN A 450 -9.35 8.90 -4.96
C ASN A 450 -8.73 10.14 -4.27
N ASN A 451 -9.29 10.59 -3.14
CA ASN A 451 -8.87 11.77 -2.40
C ASN A 451 -9.05 11.50 -0.89
N GLN A 452 -7.98 10.97 -0.28
CA GLN A 452 -7.90 10.69 1.17
C GLN A 452 -6.90 11.61 1.87
N PHE A 453 -6.32 12.55 1.13
CA PHE A 453 -5.32 13.45 1.66
C PHE A 453 -5.97 14.37 2.69
N ASN A 454 -5.55 14.25 3.95
CA ASN A 454 -6.10 15.04 5.04
C ASN A 454 -5.35 16.36 5.15
N ARG A 455 -5.82 17.39 4.43
CA ARG A 455 -5.16 18.70 4.38
C ARG A 455 -5.11 19.39 5.73
N ALA A 456 -6.03 19.08 6.64
CA ALA A 456 -6.04 19.65 7.98
C ALA A 456 -4.81 19.26 8.81
N MET A 457 -4.23 18.09 8.55
CA MET A 457 -3.08 17.56 9.29
C MET A 457 -1.80 17.48 8.46
N ASP A 458 -1.93 17.13 7.17
CA ASP A 458 -0.79 16.78 6.32
C ASP A 458 -0.33 17.94 5.41
N ALA A 459 -1.20 18.89 5.10
CA ALA A 459 -0.85 19.98 4.18
C ALA A 459 -0.03 21.07 4.88
N LYS A 460 1.14 21.38 4.32
CA LYS A 460 1.94 22.53 4.72
C LYS A 460 1.71 23.68 3.77
N VAL A 461 1.10 24.74 4.27
CA VAL A 461 0.82 25.98 3.52
C VAL A 461 1.54 27.16 4.18
N MET A 462 1.89 28.16 3.38
CA MET A 462 2.42 29.41 3.94
C MET A 462 1.28 30.14 4.67
N PRO A 463 1.44 30.49 5.96
CA PRO A 463 0.35 31.06 6.76
C PRO A 463 -0.04 32.48 6.35
N GLY A 464 0.80 33.18 5.58
CA GLY A 464 0.58 34.58 5.23
C GLY A 464 0.44 35.44 6.48
N SER A 465 -0.61 36.26 6.55
CA SER A 465 -0.90 37.14 7.69
C SER A 465 -1.48 36.45 8.93
N ALA A 466 -1.60 35.12 8.94
CA ALA A 466 -2.11 34.35 10.08
C ALA A 466 -1.04 33.98 11.13
N PHE A 467 0.22 34.34 10.89
CA PHE A 467 1.32 34.24 11.86
C PHE A 467 1.48 35.57 12.59
#